data_AF-A0A6N3F7S3-F1
#
_entry.id   AF-A0A6N3F7S3-F1
#
_cell.length_a   1.000
_cell.length_b   1.000
_cell.length_c   1.000
_cell.angle_alpha   90.00
_cell.angle_beta   90.00
_cell.angle_gamma   90.00
#
_symmetry.space_group_name_H-M   'P 1'
#
loop_
_entity.id
_entity.type
_entity.pdbx_description
1 polymer ?
#
loop_
_entity_poly.entity_id
_entity_poly.type
_entity_poly.pdbx_seq_one_letter_code
_entity_poly.pdbx_strand_id
1 'polypeptide(L)'
;MTEIRNIQDFSDFVDNLLSHSESDDLEYKSAAGGFPGSFWDTYSAFANSDGGIIMLGVSEKKDGFYLDNLSDAQIEKYRVDFWNNVNNPSTVNCNLMKTEDLKIVDYKGHKLMLFYIPRANREQRPVYRSTQPYKGTFKRNHEGD
;
A
#
# COMPACT_ATOMS: atom_id res chain seq x y z
N MET A 1 -24.37 -3.19 -7.10
CA MET A 1 -23.30 -3.11 -8.12
C MET A 1 -23.28 -1.68 -8.58
N THR A 2 -22.53 -0.82 -7.91
CA THR A 2 -22.51 0.61 -8.22
C THR A 2 -21.48 0.84 -9.32
N GLU A 3 -21.94 1.50 -10.39
CA GLU A 3 -21.21 1.76 -11.61
C GLU A 3 -19.99 2.64 -11.34
N ILE A 4 -18.81 2.03 -11.37
CA ILE A 4 -17.54 2.75 -11.38
C ILE A 4 -17.30 3.16 -12.84
N ARG A 5 -17.64 4.39 -13.24
CA ARG A 5 -17.13 5.04 -14.47
C ARG A 5 -17.62 6.49 -14.62
N ASN A 6 -17.16 7.37 -13.74
CA ASN A 6 -16.91 8.76 -14.12
C ASN A 6 -15.66 9.27 -13.40
N ILE A 7 -14.76 9.91 -14.16
CA ILE A 7 -13.52 10.50 -13.63
C ILE A 7 -13.83 11.56 -12.56
N GLN A 8 -15.00 12.19 -12.65
CA GLN A 8 -15.51 13.13 -11.65
C GLN A 8 -15.68 12.46 -10.27
N ASP A 9 -16.27 11.25 -10.22
CA ASP A 9 -16.55 10.54 -8.97
C ASP A 9 -15.25 10.17 -8.22
N PHE A 10 -14.20 9.80 -8.96
CA PHE A 10 -12.91 9.48 -8.34
C PHE A 10 -12.17 10.71 -7.84
N SER A 11 -12.25 11.83 -8.55
CA SER A 11 -11.66 13.07 -8.04
C SER A 11 -12.37 13.51 -6.77
N ASP A 12 -13.70 13.51 -6.76
CA ASP A 12 -14.50 13.87 -5.60
C ASP A 12 -14.26 12.91 -4.43
N PHE A 13 -14.06 11.61 -4.71
CA PHE A 13 -13.66 10.62 -3.71
C PHE A 13 -12.28 10.89 -3.13
N VAL A 14 -11.28 11.21 -3.96
CA VAL A 14 -9.93 11.56 -3.47
C VAL A 14 -9.95 12.88 -2.70
N ASP A 15 -10.71 13.88 -3.16
CA ASP A 15 -10.93 15.14 -2.44
C ASP A 15 -11.59 14.87 -1.07
N ASN A 16 -12.57 13.97 -1.01
CA ASN A 16 -13.19 13.56 0.25
C ASN A 16 -12.19 12.88 1.18
N LEU A 17 -11.38 11.94 0.68
CA LEU A 17 -10.33 11.32 1.48
C LEU A 17 -9.38 12.40 2.02
N LEU A 18 -8.79 13.22 1.15
CA LEU A 18 -7.83 14.28 1.51
C LEU A 18 -8.42 15.41 2.40
N SER A 19 -9.73 15.41 2.64
CA SER A 19 -10.36 16.30 3.63
C SER A 19 -10.30 15.75 5.06
N HIS A 20 -9.92 14.49 5.24
CA HIS A 20 -9.73 13.83 6.53
C HIS A 20 -8.24 13.68 6.84
N SER A 21 -7.85 13.88 8.10
CA SER A 21 -6.53 13.47 8.59
C SER A 21 -6.44 11.95 8.64
N GLU A 22 -5.24 11.41 8.83
CA GLU A 22 -5.08 9.99 9.17
C GLU A 22 -6.02 9.58 10.30
N SER A 23 -6.62 8.40 10.14
CA SER A 23 -7.62 7.84 11.04
C SER A 23 -7.43 6.32 11.15
N ASP A 24 -8.27 5.65 11.95
CA ASP A 24 -8.12 4.22 12.25
C ASP A 24 -8.21 3.32 11.00
N ASP A 25 -8.75 3.82 9.89
CA ASP A 25 -8.95 3.11 8.62
C ASP A 25 -8.44 3.89 7.38
N LEU A 26 -7.68 4.98 7.55
CA LEU A 26 -7.11 5.76 6.45
C LEU A 26 -5.69 6.23 6.78
N GLU A 27 -4.73 5.87 5.91
CA GLU A 27 -3.32 6.22 6.06
C GLU A 27 -2.75 6.79 4.75
N TYR A 28 -1.94 7.85 4.85
CA TYR A 28 -1.22 8.44 3.72
C TYR A 28 0.27 8.14 3.79
N LYS A 29 0.86 7.71 2.67
CA LYS A 29 2.31 7.50 2.61
C LYS A 29 2.92 8.05 1.34
N SER A 30 4.00 8.81 1.50
CA SER A 30 4.82 9.24 0.36
C SER A 30 5.52 8.02 -0.23
N ALA A 31 5.52 7.93 -1.55
CA ALA A 31 6.30 6.97 -2.32
C ALA A 31 7.36 7.64 -3.21
N ALA A 32 7.59 8.95 -3.07
CA ALA A 32 8.61 9.68 -3.82
C ALA A 32 10.02 9.06 -3.68
N GLY A 33 10.34 8.49 -2.52
CA GLY A 33 11.62 7.83 -2.23
C GLY A 33 11.67 6.33 -2.53
N GLY A 34 10.59 5.73 -3.05
CA GLY A 34 10.45 4.27 -3.19
C GLY A 34 9.20 3.72 -2.49
N PHE A 35 8.95 2.42 -2.66
CA PHE A 35 7.84 1.73 -1.97
C PHE A 35 8.04 1.82 -0.44
N PRO A 36 7.10 2.37 0.34
CA PRO A 36 7.32 2.62 1.76
C PRO A 36 7.49 1.32 2.55
N GLY A 37 8.60 1.16 3.25
CA GLY A 37 8.83 -0.01 4.11
C GLY A 37 7.80 -0.14 5.24
N SER A 38 7.28 1.00 5.74
CA SER A 38 6.23 1.08 6.75
C SER A 38 4.83 0.70 6.24
N PHE A 39 4.67 0.48 4.92
CA PHE A 39 3.41 0.00 4.35
C PHE A 39 2.93 -1.28 5.03
N TRP A 40 3.84 -2.23 5.29
CA TRP A 40 3.50 -3.53 5.86
C TRP A 40 3.07 -3.45 7.32
N ASP A 41 3.53 -2.44 8.04
CA ASP A 41 3.12 -2.19 9.43
C ASP A 41 1.66 -1.73 9.44
N THR A 42 1.28 -0.78 8.58
CA THR A 42 -0.10 -0.33 8.40
C THR A 42 -1.00 -1.42 7.81
N TYR A 43 -0.53 -2.19 6.82
CA TYR A 43 -1.26 -3.33 6.25
C TYR A 43 -1.66 -4.33 7.34
N SER A 44 -0.70 -4.69 8.21
CA SER A 44 -0.94 -5.59 9.34
C SER A 44 -1.92 -4.98 10.35
N ALA A 45 -1.79 -3.69 10.66
CA ALA A 45 -2.71 -3.00 11.57
C ALA A 45 -4.16 -3.03 11.03
N PHE A 46 -4.37 -2.60 9.79
CA PHE A 46 -5.69 -2.55 9.15
C PHE A 46 -6.30 -3.94 8.97
N ALA A 47 -5.51 -4.93 8.55
CA ALA A 47 -5.98 -6.30 8.44
C ALA A 47 -6.48 -6.87 9.78
N ASN A 48 -5.91 -6.45 10.91
CA ASN A 48 -6.33 -6.87 12.24
C ASN A 48 -7.41 -5.98 12.86
N SER A 49 -7.75 -4.83 12.29
CA SER A 49 -8.84 -3.97 12.74
C SER A 49 -10.11 -4.27 11.94
N ASP A 50 -10.71 -3.25 11.33
CA ASP A 50 -11.89 -3.30 10.48
C ASP A 50 -11.56 -3.17 8.98
N GLY A 51 -10.27 -3.26 8.63
CA GLY A 51 -9.77 -2.93 7.31
C GLY A 51 -9.40 -1.45 7.21
N GLY A 52 -9.13 -0.98 5.99
CA GLY A 52 -8.84 0.43 5.75
C GLY A 52 -8.26 0.71 4.37
N ILE A 53 -7.88 1.96 4.13
CA ILE A 53 -7.31 2.44 2.88
C ILE A 53 -5.90 2.97 3.15
N ILE A 54 -4.91 2.42 2.45
CA ILE A 54 -3.58 3.02 2.38
C ILE A 54 -3.47 3.73 1.04
N MET A 55 -3.15 5.02 1.05
CA MET A 55 -2.95 5.81 -0.16
C MET A 55 -1.47 6.16 -0.33
N LEU A 56 -0.86 5.64 -1.40
CA LEU A 56 0.50 6.00 -1.79
C LEU A 56 0.51 7.19 -2.74
N GLY A 57 1.55 8.01 -2.62
CA GLY A 57 1.75 9.23 -3.42
C GLY A 57 1.25 10.49 -2.71
N VAL A 58 0.98 10.41 -1.40
CA VAL A 58 0.55 11.54 -0.58
C VAL A 58 1.42 11.63 0.66
N SER A 59 1.92 12.81 0.97
CA SER A 59 2.55 13.10 2.27
C SER A 59 1.73 14.11 3.05
N GLU A 60 1.48 13.82 4.31
CA GLU A 60 0.92 14.77 5.26
C GLU A 60 2.04 15.55 5.94
N LYS A 61 1.92 16.88 5.97
CA LYS A 61 2.77 17.77 6.78
C LYS A 61 1.87 18.75 7.53
N LYS A 62 2.47 19.51 8.44
CA LYS A 62 1.75 20.48 9.29
C LYS A 62 0.85 21.46 8.52
N ASP A 63 1.25 21.81 7.29
CA ASP A 63 0.55 22.80 6.47
C ASP A 63 -0.38 22.17 5.42
N GLY A 64 -0.57 20.84 5.45
CA GLY A 64 -1.51 20.11 4.58
C GLY A 64 -0.90 18.91 3.86
N PHE A 65 -1.62 18.44 2.84
CA PHE A 65 -1.24 17.29 2.01
C PHE A 65 -0.45 17.71 0.77
N TYR A 66 0.56 16.91 0.43
CA TYR A 66 1.39 17.11 -0.75
C TYR A 66 1.39 15.83 -1.60
N LEU A 67 1.13 15.99 -2.88
CA LEU A 67 1.11 14.90 -3.85
C LEU A 67 2.51 14.66 -4.41
N ASP A 68 2.92 13.40 -4.44
CA ASP A 68 4.14 12.98 -5.11
C ASP A 68 3.94 13.03 -6.63
N ASN A 69 5.02 13.27 -7.37
CA ASN A 69 5.01 13.23 -8.83
C ASN A 69 5.51 11.86 -9.33
N LEU A 70 4.73 10.81 -9.06
CA LEU A 70 5.06 9.44 -9.44
C LEU A 70 4.92 9.25 -10.95
N SER A 71 5.99 8.79 -11.60
CA SER A 71 5.97 8.38 -13.01
C SER A 71 5.23 7.05 -13.22
N ASP A 72 4.75 6.80 -14.44
CA ASP A 72 4.16 5.49 -14.81
C ASP A 72 5.10 4.32 -14.52
N ALA A 73 6.40 4.50 -14.72
CA ALA A 73 7.41 3.49 -14.42
C ALA A 73 7.51 3.19 -12.92
N GLN A 74 7.37 4.22 -12.06
CA GLN A 74 7.33 4.03 -10.61
C GLN A 74 6.05 3.34 -10.17
N ILE A 75 4.89 3.74 -10.72
CA ILE A 75 3.61 3.11 -10.43
C ILE A 75 3.64 1.61 -10.77
N GLU A 76 4.12 1.26 -11.97
CA GLU A 76 4.21 -0.14 -12.38
C GLU A 76 5.19 -0.93 -11.51
N LYS A 77 6.35 -0.32 -11.19
CA LYS A 77 7.31 -0.92 -10.25
C LYS A 77 6.68 -1.19 -8.90
N TYR A 78 5.99 -0.22 -8.30
CA TYR A 78 5.36 -0.36 -6.98
C TYR A 78 4.21 -1.35 -7.00
N ARG A 79 3.47 -1.46 -8.11
CA ARG A 79 2.44 -2.48 -8.32
C ARG A 79 3.05 -3.88 -8.28
N VAL A 80 4.14 -4.10 -9.03
CA VAL A 80 4.87 -5.37 -9.05
C VAL A 80 5.48 -5.68 -7.69
N ASP A 81 6.14 -4.70 -7.06
CA ASP A 81 6.75 -4.86 -5.74
C ASP A 81 5.71 -5.25 -4.69
N PHE A 82 4.54 -4.61 -4.68
CA PHE A 82 3.45 -4.97 -3.79
C PHE A 82 2.99 -6.41 -3.98
N TRP A 83 2.66 -6.83 -5.21
CA TRP A 83 2.16 -8.19 -5.48
C TRP A 83 3.20 -9.26 -5.16
N ASN A 84 4.48 -8.99 -5.41
CA ASN A 84 5.55 -9.90 -5.03
C ASN A 84 5.67 -10.04 -3.50
N ASN A 85 5.56 -8.93 -2.78
CA ASN A 85 5.74 -8.92 -1.34
C ASN A 85 4.52 -9.41 -0.55
N VAL A 86 3.29 -9.09 -0.97
CA VAL A 86 2.08 -9.55 -0.28
C VAL A 86 1.92 -11.07 -0.36
N ASN A 87 2.41 -11.68 -1.45
CA ASN A 87 2.46 -13.13 -1.64
C ASN A 87 3.69 -13.78 -1.00
N ASN A 88 4.58 -13.02 -0.36
CA ASN A 88 5.80 -13.52 0.25
C ASN A 88 5.63 -13.70 1.77
N PRO A 89 5.65 -14.94 2.31
CA PRO A 89 5.58 -15.20 3.75
C PRO A 89 6.69 -14.54 4.57
N SER A 90 7.83 -14.21 3.94
CA SER A 90 8.92 -13.46 4.58
C SER A 90 8.62 -11.97 4.77
N THR A 91 7.59 -11.44 4.10
CA THR A 91 7.15 -10.05 4.27
C THR A 91 5.90 -9.97 5.14
N VAL A 92 4.87 -10.75 4.82
CA VAL A 92 3.61 -10.83 5.57
C VAL A 92 3.11 -12.27 5.61
N ASN A 93 2.52 -12.69 6.72
CA ASN A 93 2.08 -14.08 6.88
C ASN A 93 0.83 -14.45 6.08
N CYS A 94 0.07 -13.47 5.57
CA CYS A 94 -1.18 -13.69 4.86
C CYS A 94 -1.45 -12.61 3.80
N ASN A 95 -1.74 -13.03 2.57
CA ASN A 95 -2.28 -12.17 1.53
C ASN A 95 -3.82 -12.14 1.63
N LEU A 96 -4.39 -10.95 1.80
CA LEU A 96 -5.84 -10.71 1.82
C LEU A 96 -6.35 -10.03 0.55
N MET A 97 -5.45 -9.49 -0.26
CA MET A 97 -5.72 -8.55 -1.33
C MET A 97 -5.97 -9.27 -2.65
N LYS A 98 -6.91 -8.74 -3.43
CA LYS A 98 -7.17 -9.10 -4.83
C LYS A 98 -6.82 -7.94 -5.74
N THR A 99 -6.69 -8.21 -7.04
CA THR A 99 -6.35 -7.19 -8.04
C THR A 99 -7.31 -5.99 -8.01
N GLU A 100 -8.58 -6.21 -7.69
CA GLU A 100 -9.59 -5.16 -7.59
C GLU A 100 -9.40 -4.21 -6.41
N ASP A 101 -8.72 -4.66 -5.36
CA ASP A 101 -8.44 -3.90 -4.12
C ASP A 101 -7.26 -2.93 -4.29
N LEU A 102 -6.57 -2.97 -5.43
CA LEU A 102 -5.57 -1.98 -5.80
C LEU A 102 -6.10 -1.11 -6.95
N LYS A 103 -6.24 0.20 -6.69
CA LYS A 103 -6.62 1.19 -7.72
C LYS A 103 -5.48 2.18 -7.95
N ILE A 104 -5.21 2.44 -9.23
CA ILE A 104 -4.34 3.54 -9.64
C ILE A 104 -5.27 4.63 -10.16
N VAL A 105 -5.12 5.85 -9.64
CA VAL A 105 -5.97 7.00 -10.01
C VAL A 105 -5.09 8.18 -10.41
N ASP A 106 -5.55 8.94 -11.40
CA ASP A 106 -4.99 10.22 -11.78
C ASP A 106 -5.80 11.33 -11.07
N TYR A 107 -5.15 12.10 -10.20
CA TYR A 107 -5.76 13.17 -9.42
C TYR A 107 -4.92 14.44 -9.53
N LYS A 108 -5.52 15.52 -10.06
CA LYS A 108 -4.85 16.82 -10.32
C LYS A 108 -3.53 16.69 -11.11
N GLY A 109 -3.42 15.70 -12.00
CA GLY A 109 -2.22 15.42 -12.78
C GLY A 109 -1.16 14.56 -12.08
N HIS A 110 -1.46 14.05 -10.88
CA HIS A 110 -0.61 13.16 -10.10
C HIS A 110 -1.19 11.75 -10.05
N LYS A 111 -0.34 10.72 -10.11
CA LYS A 111 -0.76 9.32 -9.97
C LYS A 111 -0.68 8.89 -8.51
N LEU A 112 -1.78 8.35 -8.02
CA LEU A 112 -1.92 7.81 -6.67
C LEU A 112 -2.26 6.33 -6.72
N MET A 113 -1.85 5.57 -5.71
CA MET A 113 -2.20 4.15 -5.57
C MET A 113 -2.98 3.94 -4.29
N LEU A 114 -4.21 3.46 -4.42
CA LEU A 114 -5.12 3.19 -3.30
C LEU A 114 -5.18 1.69 -3.07
N PHE A 115 -4.90 1.27 -1.85
CA PHE A 115 -4.92 -0.12 -1.39
C PHE A 115 -6.06 -0.27 -0.38
N TYR A 116 -7.13 -0.98 -0.77
CA TYR A 116 -8.26 -1.30 0.08
C TYR A 116 -7.96 -2.57 0.89
N ILE A 117 -7.42 -2.42 2.09
CA ILE A 117 -7.01 -3.53 2.94
C ILE A 117 -8.24 -4.18 3.57
N PRO A 118 -8.56 -5.45 3.25
CA PRO A 118 -9.69 -6.12 3.86
C PRO A 118 -9.40 -6.47 5.32
N ARG A 119 -10.44 -6.47 6.14
CA ARG A 119 -10.40 -7.09 7.46
C ARG A 119 -10.12 -8.59 7.31
N ALA A 120 -9.13 -9.10 8.04
CA ALA A 120 -8.86 -10.53 8.12
C ALA A 120 -9.97 -11.27 8.90
N ASN A 121 -10.37 -12.43 8.40
CA ASN A 121 -11.30 -13.30 9.12
C ASN A 121 -10.68 -13.88 10.38
N ARG A 122 -11.51 -14.40 11.30
CA ARG A 122 -11.07 -14.90 12.61
C ARG A 122 -9.94 -15.94 12.52
N GLU A 123 -9.96 -16.78 11.49
CA GLU A 123 -8.96 -17.83 11.26
C GLU A 123 -7.64 -17.32 10.68
N GLN A 124 -7.66 -16.15 10.04
CA GLN A 124 -6.49 -15.53 9.41
C GLN A 124 -5.74 -14.60 10.40
N ARG A 125 -6.35 -14.30 11.56
CA ARG A 125 -5.77 -13.42 12.57
C ARG A 125 -4.89 -14.21 13.56
N PRO A 126 -3.74 -13.66 13.99
CA PRO A 126 -3.24 -12.33 13.63
C PRO A 126 -2.56 -12.30 12.26
N VAL A 127 -2.78 -11.21 11.52
CA VAL A 127 -1.96 -10.87 10.35
C VAL A 127 -0.78 -10.06 10.82
N TYR A 128 0.44 -10.52 10.63
CA TYR A 128 1.64 -9.83 11.09
C TYR A 128 2.66 -9.70 9.97
N ARG A 129 3.36 -8.57 9.99
CA ARG A 129 4.59 -8.43 9.23
C ARG A 129 5.61 -9.41 9.78
N SER A 130 6.12 -10.29 8.92
CA SER A 130 7.20 -11.20 9.28
C SER A 130 8.47 -10.35 9.47
N THR A 131 9.04 -10.35 10.68
CA THR A 131 10.20 -9.50 10.98
C THR A 131 11.43 -9.86 10.14
N GLN A 132 11.81 -8.91 9.28
CA GLN A 132 13.10 -8.58 8.65
C GLN A 132 13.55 -9.29 7.34
N PRO A 133 13.63 -8.53 6.22
CA PRO A 133 14.58 -8.80 5.12
C PRO A 133 16.06 -8.54 5.47
N TYR A 134 16.38 -8.20 6.73
CA TYR A 134 17.73 -7.85 7.21
C TYR A 134 18.30 -8.78 8.29
N LYS A 135 18.01 -10.09 8.24
CA LYS A 135 18.92 -11.11 8.81
C LYS A 135 19.84 -11.63 7.71
N GLY A 136 21.01 -11.02 7.58
CA GLY A 136 22.03 -11.39 6.60
C GLY A 136 22.65 -12.77 6.83
N THR A 137 23.36 -13.25 5.81
CA THR A 137 24.75 -13.76 5.87
C THR A 137 25.07 -14.47 4.56
N PHE A 138 26.20 -14.11 3.97
CA PHE A 138 26.89 -14.87 2.94
C PHE A 138 26.78 -16.38 3.15
N LYS A 139 26.20 -17.10 2.19
CA LYS A 139 26.69 -18.45 1.88
C LYS A 139 27.52 -18.33 0.61
N ARG A 140 28.85 -18.29 0.78
CA ARG A 140 29.79 -18.64 -0.29
C ARG A 140 29.46 -20.08 -0.67
N ASN A 141 28.91 -20.32 -1.85
CA ASN A 141 29.16 -21.59 -2.49
C ASN A 141 30.59 -21.48 -3.04
N HIS A 142 31.52 -22.12 -2.32
CA HIS A 142 32.75 -22.61 -2.93
C HIS A 142 32.31 -23.59 -4.02
N GLU A 143 32.39 -23.18 -5.28
CA GLU A 143 32.71 -24.13 -6.33
C GLU A 143 34.23 -24.27 -6.33
N GLY A 144 34.66 -25.45 -5.89
CA GLY A 144 36.02 -25.91 -5.84
C GLY A 144 35.97 -27.43 -5.82
N ASP A 145 35.66 -28.01 -6.98
CA ASP A 145 36.41 -29.10 -7.63
C ASP A 145 36.08 -29.08 -9.13
#